data_AF-A0A2S2NDB3-F1
#
_entry.id   AF-A0A2S2NDB3-F1
#
_cell.length_a   1.000
_cell.length_b   1.000
_cell.length_c   1.000
_cell.angle_alpha   90.00
_cell.angle_beta   90.00
_cell.angle_gamma   90.00
#
_symmetry.space_group_name_H-M   'P 1'
#
loop_
_entity.id
_entity.type
_entity.pdbx_description
1 polymer ?
#
loop_
_entity_poly.entity_id
_entity_poly.type
_entity_poly.pdbx_seq_one_letter_code
_entity_poly.pdbx_strand_id
1 'polypeptide(L)'
;MEADIIVEGFKNSLDMHNLIYNRMIGDGDSNVIKRLRLAQPYGPDVIIKKIECSNHILRNYINKLHELSKKKKSSKGESVPGCMRNLLVSRVERLRAAVIKAVKYRKQQNNISYEDSVKLLKKDTVNSPNHVFGEHENCSDYFCTRKNLDMKRVGLWDDIGSIRSSLTYHTESLMFNLNNNAAESYNSILAKFVGGKRVNLCLRGSYELRCNAAVTAYNVGANRLSLFHKQVVKKSPGLFTKRYIKKSMKLSDSRRRRKLFAPSAQRLKPKILAGPDENYGAVEPDFVSHPDFSLSELNDKKILYLNTLKLTKEEIIALEENTKRQHECEDWHRERKKRLTASVFGKICKLRKTTSRAKTIETLLYGTFQGNLSTKYGVEHEEVAKEQLENILSVNIEPSGLFVDSEQFYLAASPDGLIGDDGLVEIKCPSSAKNVSPKEAIENKIIKCCVLKNNELHLKTNDNYYYQIQGALHISRRDYCYFCIWTPKGILFEKILRDDNFWASSMEPQLSSFYMNNMILELIDSRYERGLPIRDGL
;
A
#
# COMPACT_ATOMS: atom_id res chain seq x y z
N MET A 1 10.02 16.36 -11.74
CA MET A 1 11.14 17.07 -11.08
C MET A 1 11.49 16.44 -9.74
N GLU A 2 10.70 16.57 -8.67
CA GLU A 2 11.07 15.98 -7.36
C GLU A 2 11.25 14.45 -7.41
N ALA A 3 10.31 13.74 -8.03
CA ALA A 3 10.41 12.29 -8.18
C ALA A 3 11.58 11.85 -9.08
N ASP A 4 11.97 12.67 -10.07
CA ASP A 4 13.11 12.38 -10.95
C ASP A 4 14.43 12.53 -10.19
N ILE A 5 14.57 13.59 -9.39
CA ILE A 5 15.75 13.83 -8.55
C ILE A 5 15.93 12.69 -7.55
N ILE A 6 14.86 12.19 -6.95
CA ILE A 6 14.94 11.06 -6.02
C ILE A 6 15.39 9.80 -6.77
N VAL A 7 14.83 9.51 -7.94
CA VAL A 7 15.23 8.34 -8.75
C VAL A 7 16.71 8.42 -9.15
N GLU A 8 17.16 9.59 -9.59
CA GLU A 8 18.57 9.85 -9.92
C GLU A 8 19.48 9.65 -8.69
N GLY A 9 19.06 10.12 -7.52
CA GLY A 9 19.78 9.89 -6.27
C GLY A 9 19.90 8.41 -5.91
N PHE A 10 18.90 7.58 -6.20
CA PHE A 10 18.99 6.14 -6.01
C PHE A 10 19.93 5.49 -7.03
N LYS A 11 19.87 5.88 -8.31
CA LYS A 11 20.78 5.35 -9.35
C LYS A 11 22.24 5.63 -9.02
N ASN A 12 22.56 6.85 -8.59
CA ASN A 12 23.93 7.27 -8.31
C ASN A 12 24.45 6.82 -6.93
N SER A 13 23.59 6.25 -6.07
CA SER A 13 23.97 5.92 -4.69
C SER A 13 25.07 4.84 -4.59
N LEU A 14 25.11 3.89 -5.52
CA LEU A 14 26.17 2.89 -5.60
C LEU A 14 27.51 3.55 -5.95
N ASP A 15 27.55 4.36 -7.01
CA ASP A 15 28.79 4.98 -7.46
C ASP A 15 29.31 6.05 -6.49
N MET A 16 28.40 6.86 -5.92
CA MET A 16 28.77 7.99 -5.05
C MET A 16 29.04 7.57 -3.60
N HIS A 17 28.35 6.54 -3.12
CA HIS A 17 28.33 6.21 -1.70
C HIS A 17 28.59 4.73 -1.40
N ASN A 18 28.65 3.87 -2.42
CA ASN A 18 28.73 2.42 -2.27
C ASN A 18 27.61 1.85 -1.37
N LEU A 19 26.38 2.37 -1.53
CA LEU A 19 25.22 2.00 -0.73
C LEU A 19 24.01 1.64 -1.60
N ILE A 20 23.26 0.62 -1.17
CA ILE A 20 21.97 0.25 -1.74
C ILE A 20 20.86 0.75 -0.81
N TYR A 21 19.96 1.59 -1.33
CA TYR A 21 18.80 2.07 -0.59
C TYR A 21 17.59 1.15 -0.82
N ASN A 22 17.38 0.18 0.07
CA ASN A 22 16.24 -0.74 -0.04
C ASN A 22 14.90 -0.15 0.44
N ARG A 23 14.90 1.00 1.11
CA ARG A 23 13.71 1.60 1.75
C ARG A 23 13.67 3.10 1.54
N MET A 24 12.47 3.63 1.31
CA MET A 24 12.19 5.06 1.20
C MET A 24 11.08 5.46 2.17
N ILE A 25 11.32 6.48 3.00
CA ILE A 25 10.28 7.07 3.85
C ILE A 25 9.50 8.07 3.00
N GLY A 26 8.18 7.92 2.94
CA GLY A 26 7.32 8.81 2.15
C GLY A 26 6.02 9.17 2.87
N ASP A 27 5.46 10.30 2.48
CA ASP A 27 4.19 10.83 2.99
C ASP A 27 3.14 10.79 1.89
N GLY A 28 2.35 9.70 1.77
CA GLY A 28 1.17 9.68 0.89
C GLY A 28 1.39 9.85 -0.64
N ASP A 29 2.56 10.32 -1.10
CA ASP A 29 2.89 10.56 -2.50
C ASP A 29 3.33 9.25 -3.16
N SER A 30 2.53 8.82 -4.13
CA SER A 30 2.63 7.52 -4.80
C SER A 30 3.52 7.53 -6.05
N ASN A 31 3.86 8.72 -6.58
CA ASN A 31 4.55 8.82 -7.87
C ASN A 31 6.05 8.48 -7.78
N VAL A 32 6.71 8.76 -6.65
CA VAL A 32 8.16 8.49 -6.50
C VAL A 32 8.44 7.00 -6.49
N ILE A 33 7.69 6.24 -5.67
CA ILE A 33 7.81 4.77 -5.61
C ILE A 33 7.49 4.13 -6.96
N LYS A 34 6.48 4.65 -7.67
CA LYS A 34 6.17 4.23 -9.04
C LYS A 34 7.39 4.38 -9.95
N ARG A 35 8.06 5.53 -9.95
CA ARG A 35 9.23 5.75 -10.81
C ARG A 35 10.44 4.93 -10.37
N LEU A 36 10.66 4.73 -9.07
CA LEU A 36 11.73 3.87 -8.56
C LEU A 36 11.53 2.41 -8.97
N ARG A 37 10.29 1.91 -8.97
CA ARG A 37 9.97 0.55 -9.44
C ARG A 37 10.21 0.36 -10.93
N LEU A 38 9.99 1.39 -11.75
CA LEU A 38 10.28 1.35 -13.19
C LEU A 38 11.77 1.49 -13.46
N ALA A 39 12.47 2.31 -12.67
CA ALA A 39 13.88 2.60 -12.88
C ALA A 39 14.83 1.49 -12.42
N GLN A 40 14.37 0.59 -11.54
CA GLN A 40 15.12 -0.55 -10.98
C GLN A 40 16.61 -0.23 -10.76
N PRO A 41 16.93 0.77 -9.91
CA PRO A 41 18.30 1.32 -9.82
C PRO A 41 19.36 0.32 -9.36
N TYR A 42 18.95 -0.82 -8.80
CA TYR A 42 19.82 -1.88 -8.29
C TYR A 42 19.52 -3.26 -8.91
N GLY A 43 18.84 -3.29 -10.06
CA GLY A 43 18.43 -4.53 -10.73
C GLY A 43 17.07 -5.08 -10.29
N PRO A 44 16.65 -6.22 -10.87
CA PRO A 44 15.29 -6.77 -10.70
C PRO A 44 15.04 -7.40 -9.33
N ASP A 45 16.08 -7.87 -8.66
CA ASP A 45 15.99 -8.58 -7.38
C ASP A 45 15.78 -7.65 -6.18
N VAL A 46 16.14 -6.36 -6.33
CA VAL A 46 16.08 -5.38 -5.23
C VAL A 46 14.82 -4.52 -5.38
N ILE A 47 13.81 -4.83 -4.57
CA ILE A 47 12.56 -4.07 -4.52
C ILE A 47 12.67 -2.97 -3.46
N ILE A 48 12.56 -1.71 -3.89
CA ILE A 48 12.55 -0.57 -2.97
C ILE A 48 11.19 -0.48 -2.27
N LYS A 49 11.20 -0.62 -0.94
CA LYS A 49 10.01 -0.51 -0.09
C LYS A 49 9.67 0.92 0.28
N LYS A 50 8.38 1.23 0.31
CA LYS A 50 7.89 2.47 0.92
C LYS A 50 7.60 2.22 2.40
N ILE A 51 8.16 3.04 3.26
CA ILE A 51 7.75 3.16 4.67
C ILE A 51 6.92 4.43 4.78
N GLU A 52 5.66 4.29 5.16
CA GLU A 52 4.81 5.46 5.39
C GLU A 52 5.27 6.18 6.66
N CYS A 53 5.33 7.51 6.59
CA CYS A 53 5.74 8.32 7.73
C CYS A 53 4.79 8.15 8.92
N SER A 54 5.34 7.78 10.07
CA SER A 54 4.59 7.61 11.33
C SER A 54 3.75 8.82 11.71
N ASN A 55 4.30 10.04 11.52
CA ASN A 55 3.57 11.28 11.79
C ASN A 55 2.37 11.46 10.84
N HIS A 56 2.51 11.05 9.58
CA HIS A 56 1.45 11.10 8.59
C HIS A 56 0.32 10.12 8.93
N ILE A 57 0.67 8.86 9.24
CA ILE A 57 -0.28 7.82 9.65
C ILE A 57 -1.11 8.28 10.86
N LEU A 58 -0.43 8.71 11.94
CA LEU A 58 -1.10 9.14 13.17
C LEU A 58 -1.98 10.39 12.96
N ARG A 59 -1.51 11.34 12.15
CA ARG A 59 -2.29 12.53 11.80
C ARG A 59 -3.56 12.16 11.02
N ASN A 60 -3.46 11.26 10.05
CA ASN A 60 -4.61 10.81 9.27
C ASN A 60 -5.63 10.08 10.15
N TYR A 61 -5.16 9.22 11.06
CA TYR A 61 -6.01 8.53 12.03
C TYR A 61 -6.81 9.51 12.89
N ILE A 62 -6.14 10.50 13.49
CA ILE A 62 -6.77 11.55 14.32
C ILE A 62 -7.75 12.40 13.51
N ASN A 63 -7.35 12.83 12.30
CA ASN A 63 -8.21 13.64 11.44
C ASN A 63 -9.49 12.89 11.08
N LYS A 64 -9.40 11.60 10.73
CA LYS A 64 -10.57 10.77 10.43
C LYS A 64 -11.50 10.62 11.64
N LEU A 65 -10.96 10.44 12.85
CA LEU A 65 -11.75 10.39 14.09
C LEU A 65 -12.44 11.73 14.39
N HIS A 66 -11.76 12.86 14.18
CA HIS A 66 -12.38 14.18 14.32
C HIS A 66 -13.49 14.40 13.30
N GLU A 67 -13.29 14.01 12.04
CA GLU A 67 -14.35 14.10 11.02
C GLU A 67 -15.54 13.21 11.37
N LEU A 68 -15.31 12.01 11.92
CA LEU A 68 -16.38 11.14 12.41
C LEU A 68 -17.18 11.81 13.53
N SER A 69 -16.53 12.48 14.48
CA SER A 69 -17.22 13.16 15.59
C SER A 69 -18.16 14.30 15.15
N LYS A 70 -17.98 14.83 13.93
CA LYS A 70 -18.84 15.87 13.36
C LYS A 70 -20.09 15.30 12.67
N LYS A 71 -20.08 14.01 12.28
CA LYS A 71 -21.21 13.39 11.55
C LYS A 71 -22.36 13.09 12.49
N LYS A 72 -23.58 13.50 12.11
CA LYS A 72 -24.82 13.21 12.86
C LYS A 72 -25.36 11.80 12.59
N LYS A 73 -24.94 11.15 11.50
CA LYS A 73 -25.35 9.81 11.11
C LYS A 73 -24.12 8.93 10.88
N SER A 74 -24.20 7.66 11.28
CA SER A 74 -23.19 6.64 10.98
C SER A 74 -23.19 6.27 9.50
N SER A 75 -22.19 5.52 9.03
CA SER A 75 -22.21 4.98 7.66
C SER A 75 -23.41 4.05 7.41
N LYS A 76 -23.90 3.37 8.46
CA LYS A 76 -25.15 2.58 8.42
C LYS A 76 -26.42 3.44 8.32
N GLY A 77 -26.32 4.76 8.56
CA GLY A 77 -27.44 5.72 8.50
C GLY A 77 -28.15 5.95 9.83
N GLU A 78 -27.67 5.35 10.91
CA GLU A 78 -28.22 5.49 12.26
C GLU A 78 -27.86 6.86 12.84
N SER A 79 -28.77 7.44 13.64
CA SER A 79 -28.52 8.71 14.32
C SER A 79 -27.50 8.52 15.45
N VAL A 80 -26.45 9.35 15.47
CA VAL A 80 -25.40 9.31 16.49
C VAL A 80 -25.65 10.41 17.53
N PRO A 81 -25.96 10.05 18.80
CA PRO A 81 -26.22 11.01 19.87
C PRO A 81 -25.05 11.99 20.10
N GLY A 82 -25.37 13.23 20.47
CA GLY A 82 -24.36 14.26 20.74
C GLY A 82 -23.39 13.90 21.87
N CYS A 83 -23.88 13.21 22.92
CA CYS A 83 -23.06 12.73 24.02
C CYS A 83 -21.95 11.77 23.55
N MET A 84 -22.26 10.84 22.64
CA MET A 84 -21.31 9.88 22.08
C MET A 84 -20.25 10.58 21.20
N ARG A 85 -20.67 11.58 20.43
CA ARG A 85 -19.75 12.39 19.61
C ARG A 85 -18.78 13.20 20.48
N ASN A 86 -19.27 13.79 21.57
CA ASN A 86 -18.43 14.49 22.54
C ASN A 86 -17.48 13.54 23.29
N LEU A 87 -17.96 12.33 23.64
CA LEU A 87 -17.13 11.29 24.23
C LEU A 87 -15.97 10.92 23.30
N LEU A 88 -16.24 10.68 22.01
CA LEU A 88 -15.20 10.41 21.01
C LEU A 88 -14.15 11.53 20.99
N VAL A 89 -14.57 12.80 20.88
CA VAL A 89 -13.65 13.97 20.89
C VAL A 89 -12.77 13.97 22.13
N SER A 90 -13.34 13.71 23.30
CA SER A 90 -12.59 13.67 24.58
C SER A 90 -11.56 12.55 24.66
N ARG A 91 -11.67 11.52 23.80
CA ARG A 91 -10.86 10.31 23.80
C ARG A 91 -9.89 10.20 22.61
N VAL A 92 -9.96 11.07 21.59
CA VAL A 92 -9.09 11.02 20.39
C VAL A 92 -7.60 11.02 20.75
N GLU A 93 -7.16 11.89 21.66
CA GLU A 93 -5.74 11.93 22.09
C GLU A 93 -5.34 10.66 22.85
N ARG A 94 -6.27 10.02 23.57
CA ARG A 94 -6.02 8.73 24.23
C ARG A 94 -5.85 7.60 23.20
N LEU A 95 -6.64 7.58 22.13
CA LEU A 95 -6.48 6.63 21.02
C LEU A 95 -5.10 6.78 20.35
N ARG A 96 -4.67 8.02 20.10
CA ARG A 96 -3.31 8.28 19.61
C ARG A 96 -2.24 7.80 20.60
N ALA A 97 -2.39 8.13 21.88
CA ALA A 97 -1.41 7.78 22.90
C ALA A 97 -1.29 6.27 23.10
N ALA A 98 -2.40 5.53 22.99
CA ALA A 98 -2.42 4.07 23.00
C ALA A 98 -1.51 3.52 21.88
N VAL A 99 -1.72 3.95 20.64
CA VAL A 99 -0.90 3.49 19.49
C VAL A 99 0.58 3.81 19.70
N ILE A 100 0.91 5.03 20.14
CA ILE A 100 2.31 5.43 20.40
C ILE A 100 2.95 4.56 21.49
N LYS A 101 2.21 4.25 22.57
CA LYS A 101 2.70 3.38 23.64
C LYS A 101 2.91 1.95 23.17
N ALA A 102 1.98 1.40 22.38
CA ALA A 102 2.13 0.07 21.79
C ALA A 102 3.39 -0.02 20.92
N VAL A 103 3.58 0.93 20.01
CA VAL A 103 4.78 0.99 19.14
C VAL A 103 6.06 1.07 19.97
N LYS A 104 6.08 1.95 20.98
CA LYS A 104 7.26 2.10 21.85
C LYS A 104 7.58 0.82 22.61
N TYR A 105 6.57 0.15 23.17
CA TYR A 105 6.73 -1.08 23.92
C TYR A 105 7.24 -2.22 23.04
N ARG A 106 6.57 -2.49 21.90
CA ARG A 106 6.93 -3.58 20.99
C ARG A 106 8.34 -3.40 20.40
N LYS A 107 8.75 -2.16 20.11
CA LYS A 107 10.11 -1.87 19.63
C LYS A 107 11.22 -2.09 20.67
N GLN A 108 10.88 -2.14 21.96
CA GLN A 108 11.82 -2.40 23.04
C GLN A 108 11.93 -3.90 23.38
N GLN A 109 11.10 -4.77 22.78
CA GLN A 109 11.17 -6.21 22.98
C GLN A 109 12.25 -6.81 22.08
N ASN A 110 13.32 -7.34 22.66
CA ASN A 110 14.43 -7.98 21.91
C ASN A 110 14.31 -9.51 21.81
N ASN A 111 13.38 -10.13 22.53
CA ASN A 111 13.28 -11.60 22.66
C ASN A 111 12.29 -12.23 21.66
N ILE A 112 11.72 -11.45 20.75
CA ILE A 112 10.65 -11.89 19.85
C ILE A 112 11.09 -11.57 18.41
N SER A 113 10.76 -12.45 17.46
CA SER A 113 10.96 -12.18 16.03
C SER A 113 10.33 -10.83 15.64
N TYR A 114 10.91 -10.17 14.64
CA TYR A 114 10.34 -8.95 14.07
C TYR A 114 8.90 -9.19 13.57
N GLU A 115 8.66 -10.34 12.96
CA GLU A 115 7.34 -10.68 12.42
C GLU A 115 6.29 -10.86 13.51
N ASP A 116 6.64 -11.57 14.57
CA ASP A 116 5.76 -11.74 15.72
C ASP A 116 5.52 -10.42 16.45
N SER A 117 6.53 -9.55 16.50
CA SER A 117 6.37 -8.20 17.04
C SER A 117 5.36 -7.38 16.23
N VAL A 118 5.38 -7.50 14.89
CA VAL A 118 4.39 -6.86 14.01
C VAL A 118 2.99 -7.45 14.22
N LYS A 119 2.87 -8.78 14.33
CA LYS A 119 1.58 -9.46 14.64
C LYS A 119 1.01 -8.97 15.98
N LEU A 120 1.84 -8.89 17.01
CA LEU A 120 1.45 -8.40 18.33
C LEU A 120 1.08 -6.92 18.33
N LEU A 121 1.81 -6.08 17.57
CA LEU A 121 1.44 -4.67 17.39
C LEU A 121 0.11 -4.52 16.65
N LYS A 122 -0.16 -5.38 15.66
CA LYS A 122 -1.47 -5.41 14.96
C LYS A 122 -2.58 -5.75 15.96
N LYS A 123 -2.38 -6.76 16.83
CA LYS A 123 -3.32 -7.10 17.90
C LYS A 123 -3.57 -5.93 18.85
N ASP A 124 -2.51 -5.24 19.29
CA ASP A 124 -2.62 -4.08 20.18
C ASP A 124 -3.36 -2.90 19.53
N THR A 125 -3.11 -2.64 18.25
CA THR A 125 -3.77 -1.56 17.50
C THR A 125 -5.23 -1.88 17.19
N VAL A 126 -5.57 -3.14 16.92
CA VAL A 126 -6.95 -3.64 16.79
C VAL A 126 -7.73 -3.45 18.09
N ASN A 127 -7.08 -3.72 19.23
CA ASN A 127 -7.69 -3.60 20.56
C ASN A 127 -7.63 -2.18 21.15
N SER A 128 -6.90 -1.25 20.53
CA SER A 128 -6.74 0.13 21.03
C SER A 128 -8.08 0.86 21.29
N PRO A 129 -9.09 0.80 20.39
CA PRO A 129 -10.40 1.37 20.68
C PRO A 129 -11.09 0.74 21.91
N ASN A 130 -11.09 -0.60 22.02
CA ASN A 130 -11.66 -1.31 23.17
C ASN A 130 -11.05 -0.77 24.46
N HIS A 131 -9.72 -0.74 24.54
CA HIS A 131 -9.00 -0.25 25.69
C HIS A 131 -9.39 1.20 26.07
N VAL A 132 -9.49 2.11 25.09
CA VAL A 132 -9.77 3.53 25.36
C VAL A 132 -11.22 3.77 25.80
N PHE A 133 -12.15 2.96 25.29
CA PHE A 133 -13.56 3.07 25.61
C PHE A 133 -14.01 2.22 26.80
N GLY A 134 -13.09 1.42 27.38
CA GLY A 134 -13.33 0.71 28.63
C GLY A 134 -13.70 -0.76 28.42
N GLU A 135 -13.25 -1.40 27.36
CA GLU A 135 -13.29 -2.86 27.24
C GLU A 135 -11.88 -3.42 27.37
N HIS A 136 -11.69 -4.27 28.37
CA HIS A 136 -10.36 -4.70 28.78
C HIS A 136 -10.07 -6.19 28.60
N GLU A 137 -11.01 -6.98 28.05
CA GLU A 137 -10.90 -8.44 27.89
C GLU A 137 -9.65 -8.88 27.09
N ASN A 138 -9.28 -8.11 26.06
CA ASN A 138 -8.15 -8.42 25.17
C ASN A 138 -6.93 -7.50 25.40
N CYS A 139 -6.87 -6.78 26.51
CA CYS A 139 -5.72 -5.92 26.83
C CYS A 139 -4.53 -6.75 27.29
N SER A 140 -3.34 -6.45 26.77
CA SER A 140 -2.09 -6.97 27.36
C SER A 140 -1.83 -6.31 28.71
N ASP A 141 -1.18 -7.02 29.64
CA ASP A 141 -0.95 -6.56 31.04
C ASP A 141 -0.22 -5.22 31.13
N TYR A 142 0.66 -4.93 30.18
CA TYR A 142 1.40 -3.65 30.13
C TYR A 142 0.52 -2.44 29.75
N PHE A 143 -0.70 -2.69 29.25
CA PHE A 143 -1.59 -1.68 28.69
C PHE A 143 -2.70 -1.22 29.65
N CYS A 144 -3.13 -2.06 30.61
CA CYS A 144 -4.39 -1.85 31.32
C CYS A 144 -4.24 -1.88 32.86
N THR A 145 -5.03 -1.05 33.55
CA THR A 145 -5.07 -1.00 35.02
C THR A 145 -6.50 -0.93 35.64
N ARG A 146 -7.60 -0.93 34.86
CA ARG A 146 -8.98 -0.65 35.39
C ARG A 146 -10.13 -1.35 34.62
N LYS A 147 -11.37 -1.23 35.15
CA LYS A 147 -12.65 -1.92 34.77
C LYS A 147 -13.61 -1.10 33.88
N ASN A 148 -14.61 -1.80 33.32
CA ASN A 148 -15.25 -1.56 32.01
C ASN A 148 -16.31 -0.44 31.86
N LEU A 149 -16.50 0.02 30.62
CA LEU A 149 -17.61 0.84 30.08
C LEU A 149 -18.06 0.22 28.74
N ASP A 150 -19.35 -0.11 28.60
CA ASP A 150 -19.90 -0.77 27.41
C ASP A 150 -20.34 0.25 26.35
N MET A 151 -19.71 0.21 25.16
CA MET A 151 -19.97 1.14 24.04
C MET A 151 -20.40 0.42 22.74
N LYS A 152 -20.61 -0.89 22.76
CA LYS A 152 -20.87 -1.71 21.54
C LYS A 152 -22.22 -1.46 20.86
N ARG A 153 -23.12 -0.68 21.45
CA ARG A 153 -24.51 -0.51 20.98
C ARG A 153 -24.78 0.67 20.03
N VAL A 154 -23.75 1.33 19.49
CA VAL A 154 -23.94 2.49 18.59
C VAL A 154 -23.20 2.23 17.28
N GLY A 155 -23.84 2.44 16.12
CA GLY A 155 -23.22 2.29 14.79
C GLY A 155 -21.99 3.19 14.52
N LEU A 156 -21.54 3.94 15.53
CA LEU A 156 -20.24 4.60 15.60
C LEU A 156 -19.08 3.60 15.71
N TRP A 157 -19.33 2.41 16.27
CA TRP A 157 -18.29 1.40 16.50
C TRP A 157 -17.74 0.84 15.18
N ASP A 158 -18.61 0.52 14.22
CA ASP A 158 -18.20 0.08 12.88
C ASP A 158 -17.36 1.16 12.18
N ASP A 159 -17.77 2.43 12.29
CA ASP A 159 -17.04 3.56 11.69
C ASP A 159 -15.64 3.76 12.32
N ILE A 160 -15.53 3.56 13.64
CA ILE A 160 -14.22 3.53 14.33
C ILE A 160 -13.40 2.32 13.87
N GLY A 161 -14.05 1.16 13.70
CA GLY A 161 -13.47 -0.07 13.16
C GLY A 161 -12.85 0.15 11.77
N SER A 162 -13.55 0.80 10.85
CA SER A 162 -13.02 1.09 9.51
C SER A 162 -11.85 2.07 9.52
N ILE A 163 -11.90 3.10 10.38
CA ILE A 163 -10.77 4.04 10.56
C ILE A 163 -9.56 3.32 11.16
N ARG A 164 -9.79 2.40 12.11
CA ARG A 164 -8.78 1.53 12.70
C ARG A 164 -8.18 0.58 11.65
N SER A 165 -8.97 0.01 10.75
CA SER A 165 -8.46 -0.85 9.67
C SER A 165 -7.46 -0.13 8.75
N SER A 166 -7.67 1.17 8.49
CA SER A 166 -6.65 2.00 7.81
C SER A 166 -5.33 2.09 8.57
N LEU A 167 -5.40 2.14 9.90
CA LEU A 167 -4.23 2.25 10.77
C LEU A 167 -3.48 0.92 10.84
N THR A 168 -4.22 -0.20 10.98
CA THR A 168 -3.66 -1.55 11.06
C THR A 168 -3.01 -1.97 9.74
N TYR A 169 -3.51 -1.49 8.60
CA TYR A 169 -2.86 -1.63 7.28
C TYR A 169 -1.44 -1.02 7.22
N HIS A 170 -1.12 -0.07 8.11
CA HIS A 170 0.20 0.55 8.19
C HIS A 170 1.01 0.09 9.41
N THR A 171 0.67 -1.06 10.00
CA THR A 171 1.32 -1.56 11.23
C THR A 171 2.83 -1.74 11.03
N GLU A 172 3.27 -2.29 9.90
CA GLU A 172 4.70 -2.45 9.61
C GLU A 172 5.43 -1.10 9.55
N SER A 173 4.82 -0.10 8.91
CA SER A 173 5.38 1.27 8.88
C SER A 173 5.43 1.92 10.27
N LEU A 174 4.43 1.66 11.12
CA LEU A 174 4.42 2.10 12.51
C LEU A 174 5.51 1.43 13.35
N MET A 175 5.82 0.15 13.09
CA MET A 175 6.88 -0.59 13.78
C MET A 175 8.26 0.05 13.53
N PHE A 176 8.54 0.45 12.29
CA PHE A 176 9.76 1.21 11.98
C PHE A 176 9.82 2.53 12.76
N ASN A 177 8.66 3.20 12.92
CA ASN A 177 8.51 4.48 13.62
C ASN A 177 9.44 5.57 13.06
N LEU A 178 9.52 5.65 11.74
CA LEU A 178 10.34 6.61 11.01
C LEU A 178 9.50 7.81 10.54
N ASN A 179 10.16 8.94 10.30
CA ASN A 179 9.52 10.13 9.75
C ASN A 179 10.48 10.86 8.80
N ASN A 180 9.91 11.68 7.93
CA ASN A 180 10.64 12.47 6.93
C ASN A 180 10.99 13.88 7.43
N ASN A 181 10.80 14.19 8.71
CA ASN A 181 10.92 15.56 9.25
C ASN A 181 12.31 16.17 8.99
N ALA A 182 13.37 15.35 9.03
CA ALA A 182 14.74 15.80 8.76
C ALA A 182 14.89 16.31 7.32
N ALA A 183 14.42 15.51 6.36
CA ALA A 183 14.43 15.87 4.94
C ALA A 183 13.55 17.10 4.67
N GLU A 184 12.32 17.14 5.21
CA GLU A 184 11.45 18.31 5.06
C GLU A 184 12.06 19.59 5.67
N SER A 185 12.69 19.45 6.83
CA SER A 185 13.35 20.56 7.51
C SER A 185 14.55 21.07 6.72
N TYR A 186 15.38 20.18 6.18
CA TYR A 186 16.48 20.54 5.29
C TYR A 186 15.97 21.21 4.02
N ASN A 187 14.99 20.62 3.33
CA ASN A 187 14.42 21.18 2.11
C ASN A 187 13.81 22.57 2.35
N SER A 188 13.17 22.80 3.51
CA SER A 188 12.67 24.13 3.90
C SER A 188 13.80 25.16 4.06
N ILE A 189 14.98 24.74 4.53
CA ILE A 189 16.16 25.61 4.64
C ILE A 189 16.77 25.82 3.25
N LEU A 190 16.98 24.75 2.48
CA LEU A 190 17.51 24.81 1.12
C LEU A 190 16.70 25.76 0.25
N ALA A 191 15.36 25.66 0.29
CA ALA A 191 14.44 26.56 -0.43
C ALA A 191 14.73 28.05 -0.16
N LYS A 192 15.18 28.42 1.05
CA LYS A 192 15.54 29.81 1.38
C LYS A 192 16.88 30.23 0.76
N PHE A 193 17.85 29.32 0.72
CA PHE A 193 19.17 29.58 0.12
C PHE A 193 19.12 29.64 -1.41
N VAL A 194 18.27 28.83 -2.04
CA VAL A 194 18.09 28.82 -3.50
C VAL A 194 17.16 29.92 -4.01
N GLY A 195 16.48 30.67 -3.11
CA GLY A 195 15.56 31.75 -3.50
C GLY A 195 14.14 31.29 -3.84
N GLY A 196 13.84 30.00 -3.62
CA GLY A 196 12.54 29.38 -3.91
C GLY A 196 12.12 29.50 -5.38
N LYS A 197 10.80 29.50 -5.63
CA LYS A 197 10.22 29.68 -6.99
C LYS A 197 10.27 31.14 -7.50
N ARG A 198 10.77 32.10 -6.72
CA ARG A 198 10.59 33.54 -7.00
C ARG A 198 11.77 34.17 -7.74
N VAL A 199 12.97 33.64 -7.58
CA VAL A 199 14.17 34.14 -8.26
C VAL A 199 15.06 32.94 -8.59
N ASN A 200 15.18 32.59 -9.87
CA ASN A 200 16.03 31.49 -10.30
C ASN A 200 17.49 31.96 -10.35
N LEU A 201 18.25 31.64 -9.30
CA LEU A 201 19.67 32.00 -9.20
C LEU A 201 20.59 30.85 -9.65
N CYS A 202 20.07 29.80 -10.30
CA CYS A 202 20.75 28.52 -10.57
C CYS A 202 21.78 28.54 -11.71
N LEU A 203 22.20 29.71 -12.21
CA LEU A 203 23.19 29.80 -13.29
C LEU A 203 24.62 29.68 -12.72
N ARG A 204 25.24 28.51 -12.95
CA ARG A 204 26.65 28.05 -12.73
C ARG A 204 27.30 28.32 -11.35
N GLY A 205 27.62 27.25 -10.62
CA GLY A 205 28.37 27.25 -9.35
C GLY A 205 27.59 27.71 -8.12
N SER A 206 26.46 28.39 -8.31
CA SER A 206 25.64 28.93 -7.24
C SER A 206 24.82 27.87 -6.50
N TYR A 207 24.33 26.83 -7.17
CA TYR A 207 23.41 25.85 -6.58
C TYR A 207 24.10 24.95 -5.56
N GLU A 208 25.23 24.33 -5.94
CA GLU A 208 26.00 23.48 -5.04
C GLU A 208 26.48 24.25 -3.80
N LEU A 209 27.01 25.47 -3.99
CA LEU A 209 27.40 26.34 -2.89
C LEU A 209 26.22 26.66 -1.96
N ARG A 210 25.01 26.85 -2.50
CA ARG A 210 23.79 27.08 -1.72
C ARG A 210 23.31 25.82 -1.01
N CYS A 211 23.45 24.65 -1.61
CA CYS A 211 23.23 23.36 -0.94
C CYS A 211 24.19 23.22 0.24
N ASN A 212 25.49 23.43 0.04
CA ASN A 212 26.50 23.39 1.10
C ASN A 212 26.21 24.42 2.21
N ALA A 213 25.83 25.65 1.84
CA ALA A 213 25.42 26.67 2.80
C ALA A 213 24.14 26.27 3.57
N ALA A 214 23.17 25.64 2.90
CA ALA A 214 21.96 25.12 3.54
C ALA A 214 22.28 23.99 4.52
N VAL A 215 23.22 23.09 4.19
CA VAL A 215 23.69 22.02 5.09
C VAL A 215 24.29 22.61 6.36
N THR A 216 25.18 23.61 6.25
CA THR A 216 25.75 24.26 7.45
C THR A 216 24.69 24.96 8.29
N ALA A 217 23.66 25.54 7.65
CA ALA A 217 22.54 26.16 8.35
C ALA A 217 21.60 25.14 9.00
N TYR A 218 21.41 23.97 8.41
CA TYR A 218 20.64 22.88 8.98
C TYR A 218 21.35 22.29 10.21
N ASN A 219 22.65 22.02 10.11
CA ASN A 219 23.42 21.39 11.18
C ASN A 219 23.72 22.34 12.36
N VAL A 220 24.04 23.61 12.08
CA VAL A 220 24.59 24.53 13.09
C VAL A 220 23.79 25.82 13.27
N GLY A 221 22.71 25.99 12.50
CA GLY A 221 21.79 27.12 12.65
C GLY A 221 22.47 28.50 12.52
N ALA A 222 22.23 29.37 13.50
CA ALA A 222 22.82 30.71 13.52
C ALA A 222 24.33 30.71 13.74
N ASN A 223 24.87 29.67 14.40
CA ASN A 223 26.28 29.58 14.74
C ASN A 223 27.18 29.24 13.53
N ARG A 224 26.59 28.89 12.38
CA ARG A 224 27.33 28.60 11.13
C ARG A 224 28.30 29.73 10.73
N LEU A 225 27.92 30.99 10.93
CA LEU A 225 28.76 32.15 10.59
C LEU A 225 30.02 32.20 11.46
N SER A 226 29.90 31.78 12.72
CA SER A 226 31.03 31.72 13.65
C SER A 226 31.98 30.58 13.30
N LEU A 227 31.44 29.40 12.99
CA LEU A 227 32.25 28.26 12.55
C LEU A 227 32.99 28.56 11.25
N PHE A 228 32.29 29.08 10.24
CA PHE A 228 32.90 29.43 8.96
C PHE A 228 34.03 30.46 9.14
N HIS A 229 33.78 31.54 9.89
CA HIS A 229 34.80 32.56 10.17
C HIS A 229 36.01 31.98 10.91
N LYS A 230 35.79 31.12 11.92
CA LYS A 230 36.89 30.46 12.63
C LYS A 230 37.68 29.52 11.71
N GLN A 231 37.03 28.84 10.79
CA GLN A 231 37.69 27.91 9.89
C GLN A 231 38.57 28.64 8.86
N VAL A 232 38.07 29.74 8.30
CA VAL A 232 38.74 30.57 7.29
C VAL A 232 39.83 31.46 7.90
N VAL A 233 39.51 32.19 8.97
CA VAL A 233 40.38 33.24 9.55
C VAL A 233 41.21 32.73 10.73
N LYS A 234 40.96 31.49 11.20
CA LYS A 234 41.56 30.90 12.42
C LYS A 234 41.36 31.74 13.70
N LYS A 235 40.48 32.74 13.66
CA LYS A 235 40.13 33.65 14.77
C LYS A 235 38.63 33.72 14.98
N SER A 236 38.21 34.06 16.20
CA SER A 236 36.80 34.24 16.53
C SER A 236 36.19 35.45 15.81
N PRO A 237 34.89 35.42 15.47
CA PRO A 237 34.22 36.55 14.84
C PRO A 237 34.21 37.79 15.75
N GLY A 238 34.20 38.97 15.12
CA GLY A 238 34.06 40.26 15.81
C GLY A 238 32.73 40.43 16.55
N LEU A 239 32.64 41.52 17.34
CA LEU A 239 31.52 41.83 18.22
C LEU A 239 30.15 41.83 17.51
N PHE A 240 30.08 42.42 16.31
CA PHE A 240 28.83 42.55 15.56
C PHE A 240 28.28 41.21 15.09
N THR A 241 29.13 40.32 14.57
CA THR A 241 28.74 38.96 14.17
C THR A 241 28.27 38.15 15.37
N LYS A 242 28.96 38.24 16.51
CA LYS A 242 28.51 37.60 17.77
C LYS A 242 27.15 38.14 18.24
N ARG A 243 26.91 39.46 18.16
CA ARG A 243 25.62 40.08 18.47
C ARG A 243 24.51 39.59 17.53
N TYR A 244 24.77 39.50 16.23
CA TYR A 244 23.83 38.97 15.25
C TYR A 244 23.45 37.51 15.55
N ILE A 245 24.43 36.65 15.83
CA ILE A 245 24.20 35.23 16.19
C ILE A 245 23.29 35.15 17.43
N LYS A 246 23.60 35.92 18.48
CA LYS A 246 22.79 35.96 19.71
C LYS A 246 21.35 36.42 19.45
N LYS A 247 21.16 37.43 18.60
CA LYS A 247 19.82 37.91 18.20
C LYS A 247 19.06 36.85 17.40
N SER A 248 19.72 36.19 16.43
CA SER A 248 19.12 35.14 15.61
C SER A 248 18.73 33.91 16.43
N MET A 249 19.53 33.52 17.43
CA MET A 249 19.20 32.45 18.36
C MET A 249 17.94 32.78 19.18
N LYS A 250 17.88 33.99 19.77
CA LYS A 250 16.69 34.46 20.51
C LYS A 250 15.42 34.47 19.65
N LEU A 251 15.52 34.90 18.39
CA LEU A 251 14.38 34.90 17.45
C LEU A 251 13.93 33.47 17.11
N SER A 252 14.87 32.54 16.94
CA SER A 252 14.58 31.12 16.72
C SER A 252 13.84 30.51 17.92
N ASP A 253 14.32 30.78 19.13
CA ASP A 253 13.68 30.31 20.37
C ASP A 253 12.29 30.91 20.56
N SER A 254 12.12 32.21 20.26
CA SER A 254 10.81 32.87 20.29
C SER A 254 9.83 32.26 19.28
N ARG A 255 10.29 31.96 18.04
CA ARG A 255 9.48 31.26 17.03
C ARG A 255 9.12 29.84 17.46
N ARG A 256 10.05 29.10 18.08
CA ARG A 256 9.80 27.77 18.65
C ARG A 256 8.74 27.82 19.74
N ARG A 257 8.77 28.85 20.60
CA ARG A 257 7.75 29.08 21.65
C ARG A 257 6.39 29.49 21.07
N ARG A 258 6.35 30.32 20.02
CA ARG A 258 5.08 30.73 19.35
C ARG A 258 4.40 29.62 18.57
N LYS A 259 5.15 28.62 18.07
CA LYS A 259 4.58 27.43 17.40
C LYS A 259 3.73 26.54 18.32
N LEU A 260 3.86 26.66 19.65
CA LEU A 260 3.02 25.93 20.62
C LEU A 260 1.58 26.47 20.69
N PHE A 261 1.31 27.66 20.14
CA PHE A 261 0.03 28.38 20.32
C PHE A 261 -0.53 29.00 19.02
N ALA A 262 -0.15 28.49 17.84
CA ALA A 262 -0.62 29.06 16.58
C ALA A 262 -2.00 28.49 16.15
N PRO A 263 -3.02 29.32 15.87
CA PRO A 263 -4.27 28.86 15.25
C PRO A 263 -4.04 28.43 13.80
N SER A 264 -4.90 27.54 13.30
CA SER A 264 -4.86 26.97 11.94
C SER A 264 -4.91 28.06 10.85
N ALA A 265 -3.81 28.26 10.13
CA ALA A 265 -3.78 29.11 8.95
C ALA A 265 -4.55 28.45 7.79
N GLN A 266 -5.52 29.18 7.21
CA GLN A 266 -6.26 28.78 6.03
C GLN A 266 -5.31 28.58 4.83
N ARG A 267 -5.40 27.39 4.21
CA ARG A 267 -4.67 27.03 2.98
C ARG A 267 -5.23 27.84 1.80
N LEU A 268 -4.40 28.67 1.18
CA LEU A 268 -4.69 29.23 -0.15
C LEU A 268 -4.55 28.13 -1.22
N LYS A 269 -5.56 27.99 -2.08
CA LYS A 269 -5.59 27.03 -3.20
C LYS A 269 -4.49 27.36 -4.23
N PRO A 270 -3.78 26.36 -4.78
CA PRO A 270 -2.86 26.60 -5.89
C PRO A 270 -3.63 26.82 -7.21
N LYS A 271 -3.20 27.82 -7.98
CA LYS A 271 -3.64 28.04 -9.37
C LYS A 271 -3.06 26.94 -10.28
N ILE A 272 -3.93 26.36 -11.10
CA ILE A 272 -3.60 25.42 -12.18
C ILE A 272 -3.07 26.25 -13.36
N LEU A 273 -1.89 25.89 -13.87
CA LEU A 273 -1.35 26.35 -15.15
C LEU A 273 -1.55 25.22 -16.15
N ALA A 274 -2.35 25.48 -17.19
CA ALA A 274 -2.42 24.66 -18.39
C ALA A 274 -1.35 25.14 -19.38
N GLY A 275 -0.69 24.19 -20.04
CA GLY A 275 0.21 24.38 -21.17
C GLY A 275 0.02 23.24 -22.18
N PRO A 276 0.37 23.45 -23.47
CA PRO A 276 -0.32 22.88 -24.62
C PRO A 276 0.14 21.47 -25.06
N ASP A 277 -0.50 21.00 -26.14
CA ASP A 277 -0.77 19.63 -26.55
C ASP A 277 0.24 18.97 -27.51
N GLU A 278 -0.05 17.67 -27.74
CA GLU A 278 -0.02 16.93 -29.02
C GLU A 278 0.96 17.39 -30.10
N ASN A 279 2.23 16.93 -30.03
CA ASN A 279 3.05 16.55 -31.20
C ASN A 279 4.41 16.00 -30.74
N TYR A 280 4.52 14.69 -30.48
CA TYR A 280 5.84 14.03 -30.42
C TYR A 280 5.76 12.53 -30.80
N GLY A 281 6.01 12.27 -32.09
CA GLY A 281 6.63 11.03 -32.60
C GLY A 281 5.71 9.84 -32.89
N ALA A 282 5.45 9.60 -34.18
CA ALA A 282 4.97 8.32 -34.70
C ALA A 282 6.12 7.29 -34.67
N VAL A 283 5.91 6.17 -33.99
CA VAL A 283 6.83 5.02 -34.01
C VAL A 283 6.19 3.96 -34.90
N GLU A 284 6.84 3.65 -36.01
CA GLU A 284 6.39 2.63 -36.97
C GLU A 284 6.43 1.21 -36.37
N PRO A 285 5.54 0.29 -36.80
CA PRO A 285 5.26 -0.97 -36.09
C PRO A 285 6.09 -2.19 -36.51
N ASP A 286 7.21 -2.03 -37.24
CA ASP A 286 7.73 -3.10 -38.10
C ASP A 286 8.95 -3.90 -37.58
N PHE A 287 9.22 -3.97 -36.27
CA PHE A 287 10.37 -4.74 -35.74
C PHE A 287 10.06 -5.75 -34.60
N VAL A 288 8.80 -6.11 -34.33
CA VAL A 288 8.44 -6.65 -33.00
C VAL A 288 8.40 -8.18 -32.82
N SER A 289 8.40 -9.04 -33.85
CA SER A 289 7.93 -10.43 -33.60
C SER A 289 8.96 -11.55 -33.43
N HIS A 290 10.27 -11.36 -33.62
CA HIS A 290 11.22 -12.49 -33.51
C HIS A 290 12.00 -12.52 -32.19
N PRO A 291 11.98 -13.63 -31.42
CA PRO A 291 12.89 -13.84 -30.30
C PRO A 291 14.34 -13.71 -30.76
N ASP A 292 15.24 -13.21 -29.91
CA ASP A 292 16.67 -13.07 -30.24
C ASP A 292 17.42 -14.42 -30.17
N PHE A 293 16.67 -15.52 -30.03
CA PHE A 293 17.15 -16.88 -29.84
C PHE A 293 16.52 -17.81 -30.88
N SER A 294 17.22 -18.89 -31.21
CA SER A 294 16.60 -19.98 -31.96
C SER A 294 15.45 -20.62 -31.15
N LEU A 295 14.51 -21.28 -31.85
CA LEU A 295 13.38 -21.93 -31.20
C LEU A 295 13.80 -23.02 -30.20
N SER A 296 14.93 -23.71 -30.46
CA SER A 296 15.49 -24.72 -29.57
C SER A 296 16.01 -24.10 -28.27
N GLU A 297 16.86 -23.08 -28.37
CA GLU A 297 17.42 -22.39 -27.19
C GLU A 297 16.33 -21.74 -26.34
N LEU A 298 15.28 -21.22 -26.99
CA LEU A 298 14.13 -20.66 -26.30
C LEU A 298 13.40 -21.72 -25.45
N ASN A 299 13.20 -22.92 -26.00
CA ASN A 299 12.54 -24.01 -25.29
C ASN A 299 13.38 -24.49 -24.09
N ASP A 300 14.71 -24.59 -24.26
CA ASP A 300 15.60 -24.96 -23.16
C ASP A 300 15.55 -23.94 -22.02
N LYS A 301 15.57 -22.64 -22.35
CA LYS A 301 15.39 -21.57 -21.36
C LYS A 301 14.04 -21.60 -20.67
N LYS A 302 12.96 -21.90 -21.39
CA LYS A 302 11.62 -22.06 -20.79
C LYS A 302 11.59 -23.19 -19.78
N ILE A 303 12.13 -24.36 -20.13
CA ILE A 303 12.20 -25.53 -19.24
C ILE A 303 13.02 -25.21 -17.99
N LEU A 304 14.20 -24.60 -18.17
CA LEU A 304 15.06 -24.21 -17.06
C LEU A 304 14.32 -23.24 -16.12
N TYR A 305 13.68 -22.20 -16.66
CA TYR A 305 12.93 -21.23 -15.88
C TYR A 305 11.75 -21.88 -15.13
N LEU A 306 10.97 -22.74 -15.77
CA LEU A 306 9.85 -23.44 -15.13
C LEU A 306 10.33 -24.33 -13.97
N ASN A 307 11.49 -24.98 -14.11
CA ASN A 307 12.08 -25.76 -13.03
C ASN A 307 12.46 -24.89 -11.82
N THR A 308 12.83 -23.61 -12.02
CA THR A 308 13.09 -22.69 -10.90
C THR A 308 11.83 -22.28 -10.13
N LEU A 309 10.64 -22.45 -10.71
CA LEU A 309 9.36 -22.11 -10.06
C LEU A 309 8.78 -23.27 -9.25
N LYS A 310 9.30 -24.49 -9.46
CA LYS A 310 8.84 -25.69 -8.80
C LYS A 310 9.17 -25.62 -7.31
N LEU A 311 8.16 -25.86 -6.49
CA LEU A 311 8.25 -25.91 -5.04
C LEU A 311 7.75 -27.28 -4.55
N THR A 312 8.33 -27.79 -3.47
CA THR A 312 7.79 -28.97 -2.77
C THR A 312 6.49 -28.64 -2.03
N LYS A 313 5.74 -29.65 -1.59
CA LYS A 313 4.51 -29.41 -0.82
C LYS A 313 4.79 -28.64 0.47
N GLU A 314 5.89 -28.95 1.14
CA GLU A 314 6.33 -28.29 2.36
C GLU A 314 6.69 -26.82 2.10
N GLU A 315 7.37 -26.54 0.98
CA GLU A 315 7.70 -25.17 0.56
C GLU A 315 6.47 -24.36 0.19
N ILE A 316 5.45 -24.98 -0.43
CA ILE A 316 4.17 -24.31 -0.75
C ILE A 316 3.44 -23.93 0.54
N ILE A 317 3.37 -24.84 1.52
CA ILE A 317 2.75 -24.57 2.81
C ILE A 317 3.51 -23.47 3.56
N ALA A 318 4.85 -23.54 3.59
CA ALA A 318 5.68 -22.53 4.21
C ALA A 318 5.52 -21.15 3.52
N LEU A 319 5.41 -21.13 2.19
CA LEU A 319 5.18 -19.90 1.44
C LEU A 319 3.84 -19.27 1.80
N GLU A 320 2.77 -20.04 1.90
CA GLU A 320 1.46 -19.56 2.34
C GLU A 320 1.56 -18.94 3.74
N GLU A 321 2.10 -19.67 4.72
CA GLU A 321 2.22 -19.22 6.10
C GLU A 321 3.03 -17.92 6.21
N ASN A 322 4.19 -17.87 5.56
CA ASN A 322 5.11 -16.72 5.58
C ASN A 322 4.52 -15.50 4.84
N THR A 323 3.53 -15.71 3.98
CA THR A 323 2.91 -14.65 3.18
C THR A 323 1.49 -14.29 3.62
N LYS A 324 1.02 -14.74 4.79
CA LYS A 324 -0.30 -14.37 5.36
C LYS A 324 -0.54 -12.87 5.55
N ARG A 325 0.52 -12.05 5.57
CA ARG A 325 0.41 -10.57 5.57
C ARG A 325 0.22 -9.97 4.16
N GLN A 326 0.17 -10.82 3.14
CA GLN A 326 -0.09 -10.50 1.74
C GLN A 326 0.69 -9.29 1.23
N HIS A 327 0.01 -8.17 0.96
CA HIS A 327 0.59 -6.97 0.38
C HIS A 327 1.68 -6.32 1.25
N GLU A 328 1.77 -6.65 2.54
CA GLU A 328 2.87 -6.21 3.42
C GLU A 328 4.10 -7.12 3.31
N CYS A 329 3.95 -8.34 2.76
CA CYS A 329 5.03 -9.31 2.63
C CYS A 329 5.80 -9.12 1.31
N GLU A 330 7.12 -9.05 1.39
CA GLU A 330 8.02 -8.83 0.26
C GLU A 330 8.07 -10.05 -0.66
N ASP A 331 8.11 -11.23 -0.04
CA ASP A 331 8.09 -12.52 -0.70
C ASP A 331 6.78 -12.72 -1.46
N TRP A 332 5.66 -12.25 -0.92
CA TRP A 332 4.36 -12.26 -1.61
C TRP A 332 4.41 -11.48 -2.92
N HIS A 333 5.02 -10.28 -2.95
CA HIS A 333 5.18 -9.51 -4.20
C HIS A 333 6.15 -10.20 -5.17
N ARG A 334 7.26 -10.74 -4.65
CA ARG A 334 8.28 -11.40 -5.48
C ARG A 334 7.72 -12.64 -6.17
N GLU A 335 7.03 -13.51 -5.43
CA GLU A 335 6.47 -14.74 -5.99
C GLU A 335 5.30 -14.46 -6.96
N ARG A 336 4.53 -13.39 -6.75
CA ARG A 336 3.47 -12.95 -7.68
C ARG A 336 3.97 -12.34 -8.98
N LYS A 337 5.20 -11.79 -9.02
CA LYS A 337 5.81 -11.33 -10.29
C LYS A 337 6.17 -12.48 -11.22
N LYS A 338 6.47 -13.65 -10.64
CA LYS A 338 6.86 -14.86 -11.38
C LYS A 338 5.66 -15.66 -11.89
N ARG A 339 4.46 -15.44 -11.34
CA ARG A 339 3.28 -16.31 -11.52
C ARG A 339 2.04 -15.54 -11.96
N LEU A 340 1.14 -16.19 -12.70
CA LEU A 340 -0.19 -15.68 -12.97
C LEU A 340 -1.09 -15.85 -11.76
N THR A 341 -1.66 -14.75 -11.29
CA THR A 341 -2.48 -14.74 -10.08
C THR A 341 -3.97 -14.77 -10.40
N ALA A 342 -4.77 -15.47 -9.59
CA ALA A 342 -6.21 -15.67 -9.82
C ALA A 342 -7.01 -14.39 -10.15
N SER A 343 -6.65 -13.25 -9.53
CA SER A 343 -7.30 -11.94 -9.77
C SER A 343 -7.25 -11.45 -11.23
N VAL A 344 -6.37 -12.01 -12.08
CA VAL A 344 -6.25 -11.63 -13.49
C VAL A 344 -6.80 -12.69 -14.45
N PHE A 345 -7.22 -13.86 -13.97
CA PHE A 345 -7.65 -14.98 -14.80
C PHE A 345 -8.85 -14.60 -15.68
N GLY A 346 -9.86 -13.94 -15.11
CA GLY A 346 -11.03 -13.51 -15.87
C GLY A 346 -10.68 -12.57 -17.03
N LYS A 347 -9.67 -11.70 -16.86
CA LYS A 347 -9.19 -10.84 -17.95
C LYS A 347 -8.49 -11.67 -19.02
N ILE A 348 -7.63 -12.61 -18.62
CA ILE A 348 -6.85 -13.43 -19.56
C ILE A 348 -7.75 -14.36 -20.37
N CYS A 349 -8.66 -15.09 -19.71
CA CYS A 349 -9.59 -16.02 -20.36
C CYS A 349 -10.66 -15.35 -21.24
N LYS A 350 -10.71 -14.01 -21.26
CA LYS A 350 -11.62 -13.22 -22.09
C LYS A 350 -10.87 -12.32 -23.10
N LEU A 351 -9.55 -12.44 -23.17
CA LEU A 351 -8.76 -11.69 -24.15
C LEU A 351 -9.15 -12.14 -25.56
N ARG A 352 -9.58 -11.18 -26.39
CA ARG A 352 -9.83 -11.45 -27.81
C ARG A 352 -8.52 -11.80 -28.51
N LYS A 353 -8.59 -12.59 -29.58
CA LYS A 353 -7.42 -12.91 -30.41
C LYS A 353 -6.76 -11.66 -31.01
N THR A 354 -7.55 -10.63 -31.31
CA THR A 354 -7.08 -9.35 -31.87
C THR A 354 -6.52 -8.38 -30.83
N THR A 355 -6.64 -8.67 -29.53
CA THR A 355 -6.11 -7.80 -28.47
C THR A 355 -4.65 -8.14 -28.21
N SER A 356 -3.77 -7.14 -28.38
CA SER A 356 -2.35 -7.22 -28.03
C SER A 356 -2.15 -7.74 -26.60
N ARG A 357 -1.26 -8.72 -26.46
CA ARG A 357 -0.89 -9.33 -25.18
C ARG A 357 0.21 -8.55 -24.51
N ALA A 358 1.05 -7.84 -25.26
CA ALA A 358 2.12 -6.98 -24.78
C ALA A 358 1.63 -6.00 -23.71
N LYS A 359 0.49 -5.32 -23.93
CA LYS A 359 -0.05 -4.38 -22.93
C LYS A 359 -0.49 -5.05 -21.64
N THR A 360 -1.02 -6.27 -21.75
CA THR A 360 -1.43 -7.05 -20.58
C THR A 360 -0.20 -7.51 -19.79
N ILE A 361 0.82 -8.02 -20.47
CA ILE A 361 2.11 -8.42 -19.87
C ILE A 361 2.78 -7.22 -19.20
N GLU A 362 2.82 -6.06 -19.86
CA GLU A 362 3.35 -4.82 -19.30
C GLU A 362 2.66 -4.47 -17.98
N THR A 363 1.32 -4.58 -17.95
CA THR A 363 0.53 -4.30 -16.75
C THR A 363 0.78 -5.32 -15.64
N LEU A 364 1.01 -6.59 -15.98
CA LEU A 364 1.22 -7.67 -15.02
C LEU A 364 2.62 -7.59 -14.38
N LEU A 365 3.66 -7.41 -15.20
CA LEU A 365 5.06 -7.45 -14.75
C LEU A 365 5.56 -6.10 -14.25
N TYR A 366 5.16 -5.02 -14.92
CA TYR A 366 5.67 -3.65 -14.69
C TYR A 366 4.57 -2.68 -14.22
N GLY A 367 3.39 -3.21 -13.87
CA GLY A 367 2.28 -2.44 -13.34
C GLY A 367 2.66 -1.63 -12.11
N THR A 368 2.40 -0.33 -12.14
CA THR A 368 2.76 0.61 -11.06
C THR A 368 1.56 1.07 -10.24
N PHE A 369 0.49 0.28 -10.21
CA PHE A 369 -0.72 0.62 -9.47
C PHE A 369 -0.44 0.72 -7.95
N GLN A 370 -0.80 1.84 -7.34
CA GLN A 370 -0.57 2.16 -5.92
C GLN A 370 -1.88 2.25 -5.13
N GLY A 371 -2.98 1.79 -5.72
CA GLY A 371 -4.32 1.95 -5.17
C GLY A 371 -5.06 3.18 -5.67
N ASN A 372 -6.38 3.10 -5.70
CA ASN A 372 -7.31 4.20 -5.98
C ASN A 372 -8.29 4.36 -4.79
N LEU A 373 -9.26 5.27 -4.89
CA LEU A 373 -10.26 5.46 -3.83
C LEU A 373 -11.04 4.17 -3.55
N SER A 374 -11.32 3.36 -4.56
CA SER A 374 -12.03 2.09 -4.40
C SER A 374 -11.21 1.03 -3.68
N THR A 375 -9.91 0.90 -3.97
CA THR A 375 -9.06 -0.06 -3.25
C THR A 375 -8.78 0.38 -1.83
N LYS A 376 -8.61 1.70 -1.59
CA LYS A 376 -8.52 2.23 -0.23
C LYS A 376 -9.79 1.95 0.57
N TYR A 377 -10.95 2.19 -0.05
CA TYR A 377 -12.24 1.87 0.57
C TYR A 377 -12.38 0.36 0.84
N GLY A 378 -11.92 -0.49 -0.07
CA GLY A 378 -11.86 -1.94 0.11
C GLY A 378 -11.09 -2.33 1.36
N VAL A 379 -9.82 -1.93 1.41
CA VAL A 379 -8.92 -2.16 2.56
C VAL A 379 -9.50 -1.65 3.88
N GLU A 380 -10.16 -0.50 3.85
CA GLU A 380 -10.77 0.11 5.04
C GLU A 380 -11.92 -0.72 5.64
N HIS A 381 -12.66 -1.46 4.81
CA HIS A 381 -13.89 -2.14 5.23
C HIS A 381 -13.81 -3.65 5.18
N GLU A 382 -12.77 -4.22 4.58
CA GLU A 382 -12.60 -5.67 4.42
C GLU A 382 -12.65 -6.40 5.77
N GLU A 383 -11.93 -5.92 6.79
CA GLU A 383 -11.94 -6.53 8.13
C GLU A 383 -13.33 -6.45 8.78
N VAL A 384 -14.06 -5.34 8.63
CA VAL A 384 -15.42 -5.19 9.16
C VAL A 384 -16.38 -6.15 8.44
N ALA A 385 -16.20 -6.32 7.12
CA ALA A 385 -16.98 -7.26 6.32
C ALA A 385 -16.68 -8.72 6.70
N LYS A 386 -15.42 -9.07 6.99
CA LYS A 386 -15.01 -10.38 7.50
C LYS A 386 -15.67 -10.65 8.85
N GLU A 387 -15.49 -9.77 9.84
CA GLU A 387 -16.10 -9.91 11.18
C GLU A 387 -17.63 -10.09 11.08
N GLN A 388 -18.31 -9.34 10.20
CA GLN A 388 -19.76 -9.51 10.01
C GLN A 388 -20.12 -10.84 9.35
N LEU A 389 -19.35 -11.30 8.37
CA LEU A 389 -19.58 -12.59 7.71
C LEU A 389 -19.34 -13.77 8.65
N GLU A 390 -18.27 -13.73 9.47
CA GLU A 390 -17.98 -14.73 10.51
C GLU A 390 -19.16 -14.91 11.45
N ASN A 391 -19.72 -13.79 11.95
CA ASN A 391 -20.85 -13.81 12.86
C ASN A 391 -22.12 -14.38 12.20
N ILE A 392 -22.38 -14.06 10.93
CA ILE A 392 -23.57 -14.53 10.21
C ILE A 392 -23.47 -16.03 9.91
N LEU A 393 -22.30 -16.49 9.47
CA LEU A 393 -22.07 -17.89 9.13
C LEU A 393 -21.75 -18.76 10.36
N SER A 394 -21.43 -18.14 11.50
CA SER A 394 -20.91 -18.82 12.70
C SER A 394 -19.68 -19.67 12.39
N VAL A 395 -18.74 -19.11 11.63
CA VAL A 395 -17.47 -19.74 11.23
C VAL A 395 -16.28 -18.88 11.62
N ASN A 396 -15.11 -19.50 11.76
CA ASN A 396 -13.83 -18.80 11.92
C ASN A 396 -13.19 -18.56 10.54
N ILE A 397 -12.88 -17.30 10.20
CA ILE A 397 -12.20 -16.94 8.95
C ILE A 397 -10.74 -16.58 9.28
N GLU A 398 -9.82 -17.46 8.87
CA GLU A 398 -8.40 -17.27 9.12
C GLU A 398 -7.72 -16.45 8.02
N PRO A 399 -6.65 -15.69 8.32
CA PRO A 399 -5.84 -15.01 7.32
C PRO A 399 -5.21 -16.00 6.33
N SER A 400 -5.13 -15.58 5.06
CA SER A 400 -4.60 -16.39 3.96
C SER A 400 -3.37 -15.74 3.32
N GLY A 401 -2.37 -16.54 2.98
CA GLY A 401 -1.21 -16.14 2.19
C GLY A 401 -1.35 -16.36 0.68
N LEU A 402 -0.21 -16.61 0.02
CA LEU A 402 -0.11 -16.97 -1.38
C LEU A 402 -0.08 -18.49 -1.54
N PHE A 403 -1.10 -19.04 -2.18
CA PHE A 403 -1.12 -20.42 -2.65
C PHE A 403 -0.49 -20.50 -4.03
N VAL A 404 0.30 -21.55 -4.27
CA VAL A 404 0.91 -21.88 -5.56
C VAL A 404 0.39 -23.25 -5.99
N ASP A 405 0.07 -23.39 -7.27
CA ASP A 405 -0.44 -24.65 -7.78
C ASP A 405 0.66 -25.73 -7.78
N SER A 406 0.31 -26.92 -7.29
CA SER A 406 1.23 -28.05 -7.19
C SER A 406 1.54 -28.75 -8.52
N GLU A 407 0.77 -28.47 -9.56
CA GLU A 407 0.91 -29.05 -10.90
C GLU A 407 1.36 -27.98 -11.90
N GLN A 408 0.65 -26.84 -11.96
CA GLN A 408 1.02 -25.70 -12.79
C GLN A 408 1.72 -24.61 -11.94
N PHE A 409 3.01 -24.81 -11.60
CA PHE A 409 3.79 -23.94 -10.69
C PHE A 409 3.81 -22.44 -11.03
N TYR A 410 3.44 -22.07 -12.26
CA TYR A 410 3.29 -20.70 -12.71
C TYR A 410 1.95 -20.05 -12.35
N LEU A 411 1.04 -20.76 -11.68
CA LEU A 411 -0.26 -20.26 -11.21
C LEU A 411 -0.24 -20.05 -9.70
N ALA A 412 -0.89 -18.98 -9.24
CA ALA A 412 -1.00 -18.67 -7.81
C ALA A 412 -2.33 -17.97 -7.45
N ALA A 413 -2.73 -18.03 -6.18
CA ALA A 413 -3.90 -17.35 -5.66
C ALA A 413 -3.66 -16.79 -4.26
N SER A 414 -4.35 -15.71 -3.90
CA SER A 414 -4.35 -15.16 -2.53
C SER A 414 -5.79 -14.84 -2.17
N PRO A 415 -6.55 -15.79 -1.61
CA PRO A 415 -7.91 -15.53 -1.14
C PRO A 415 -7.91 -14.55 0.04
N ASP A 416 -9.06 -13.93 0.33
CA ASP A 416 -9.17 -12.95 1.42
C ASP A 416 -9.20 -13.62 2.81
N GLY A 417 -9.61 -14.90 2.87
CA GLY A 417 -9.55 -15.71 4.09
C GLY A 417 -9.84 -17.19 3.86
N LEU A 418 -9.54 -18.02 4.87
CA LEU A 418 -9.72 -19.47 4.88
C LEU A 418 -10.79 -19.87 5.90
N ILE A 419 -11.63 -20.86 5.57
CA ILE A 419 -12.58 -21.48 6.50
C ILE A 419 -12.24 -22.97 6.58
N GLY A 420 -11.68 -23.38 7.72
CA GLY A 420 -11.20 -24.76 7.92
C GLY A 420 -10.25 -25.20 6.80
N ASP A 421 -10.37 -26.47 6.39
CA ASP A 421 -9.55 -27.04 5.33
C ASP A 421 -10.16 -26.91 3.93
N ASP A 422 -11.49 -26.73 3.84
CA ASP A 422 -12.23 -26.85 2.57
C ASP A 422 -12.74 -25.52 1.99
N GLY A 423 -12.82 -24.47 2.82
CA GLY A 423 -13.52 -23.23 2.48
C GLY A 423 -12.61 -22.04 2.23
N LEU A 424 -13.02 -21.16 1.30
CA LEU A 424 -12.41 -19.86 1.04
C LEU A 424 -13.40 -18.72 1.25
N VAL A 425 -12.87 -17.50 1.34
CA VAL A 425 -13.65 -16.27 1.38
C VAL A 425 -13.07 -15.26 0.40
N GLU A 426 -13.96 -14.62 -0.37
CA GLU A 426 -13.63 -13.51 -1.26
C GLU A 426 -14.63 -12.37 -1.00
N ILE A 427 -14.14 -11.24 -0.51
CA ILE A 427 -14.95 -10.10 -0.07
C ILE A 427 -14.75 -8.91 -1.02
N LYS A 428 -15.87 -8.30 -1.41
CA LYS A 428 -15.89 -7.07 -2.20
C LYS A 428 -16.65 -5.99 -1.46
N CYS A 429 -15.95 -4.87 -1.22
CA CYS A 429 -16.51 -3.64 -0.67
C CYS A 429 -16.55 -2.54 -1.74
N PRO A 430 -17.58 -2.48 -2.62
CA PRO A 430 -17.64 -1.51 -3.70
C PRO A 430 -17.92 -0.08 -3.18
N SER A 431 -16.96 0.82 -3.39
CA SER A 431 -17.06 2.24 -2.99
C SER A 431 -18.23 2.98 -3.66
N SER A 432 -18.65 2.55 -4.86
CA SER A 432 -19.79 3.09 -5.60
C SER A 432 -21.14 2.80 -4.93
N ALA A 433 -21.23 1.73 -4.14
CA ALA A 433 -22.46 1.30 -3.47
C ALA A 433 -22.49 1.69 -1.98
N LYS A 434 -21.55 2.52 -1.50
CA LYS A 434 -21.38 2.85 -0.07
C LYS A 434 -22.64 3.39 0.65
N ASN A 435 -23.58 3.97 -0.09
CA ASN A 435 -24.77 4.62 0.47
C ASN A 435 -26.05 3.78 0.33
N VAL A 436 -25.99 2.63 -0.34
CA VAL A 436 -27.13 1.77 -0.66
C VAL A 436 -26.87 0.34 -0.18
N SER A 437 -27.92 -0.44 0.03
CA SER A 437 -27.77 -1.87 0.34
C SER A 437 -27.17 -2.63 -0.85
N PRO A 438 -26.49 -3.78 -0.63
CA PRO A 438 -26.02 -4.61 -1.73
C PRO A 438 -27.16 -5.01 -2.69
N LYS A 439 -28.36 -5.27 -2.13
CA LYS A 439 -29.57 -5.60 -2.89
C LYS A 439 -29.95 -4.47 -3.86
N GLU A 440 -30.18 -3.27 -3.33
CA GLU A 440 -30.50 -2.08 -4.14
C GLU A 440 -29.39 -1.76 -5.15
N ALA A 441 -28.12 -1.97 -4.78
CA ALA A 441 -27.00 -1.71 -5.67
C ALA A 441 -26.98 -2.64 -6.90
N ILE A 442 -27.41 -3.89 -6.73
CA ILE A 442 -27.55 -4.87 -7.82
C ILE A 442 -28.77 -4.54 -8.69
N GLU A 443 -29.92 -4.26 -8.06
CA GLU A 443 -31.16 -3.88 -8.76
C GLU A 443 -30.98 -2.61 -9.60
N ASN A 444 -30.30 -1.60 -9.06
CA ASN A 444 -29.98 -0.35 -9.74
C ASN A 444 -28.76 -0.44 -10.69
N LYS A 445 -28.20 -1.64 -10.91
CA LYS A 445 -27.06 -1.89 -11.79
C LYS A 445 -25.79 -1.08 -11.44
N ILE A 446 -25.66 -0.63 -10.19
CA ILE A 446 -24.42 -0.05 -9.65
C ILE A 446 -23.37 -1.16 -9.54
N ILE A 447 -23.79 -2.34 -9.05
CA ILE A 447 -23.01 -3.56 -9.03
C ILE A 447 -23.46 -4.43 -10.20
N LYS A 448 -22.55 -4.65 -11.16
CA LYS A 448 -22.87 -5.35 -12.42
C LYS A 448 -22.41 -6.81 -12.45
N CYS A 449 -21.55 -7.21 -11.52
CA CYS A 449 -20.99 -8.57 -11.47
C CYS A 449 -22.01 -9.63 -11.06
N CYS A 450 -23.07 -9.24 -10.35
CA CYS A 450 -24.05 -10.17 -9.79
C CYS A 450 -25.47 -9.91 -10.29
N VAL A 451 -26.35 -10.86 -10.05
CA VAL A 451 -27.81 -10.77 -10.19
C VAL A 451 -28.46 -11.28 -8.92
N LEU A 452 -29.70 -10.87 -8.67
CA LEU A 452 -30.52 -11.46 -7.62
C LEU A 452 -31.45 -12.49 -8.24
N LYS A 453 -31.48 -13.71 -7.71
CA LYS A 453 -32.52 -14.70 -8.01
C LYS A 453 -33.14 -15.11 -6.68
N ASN A 454 -34.46 -15.08 -6.56
CA ASN A 454 -35.16 -15.37 -5.30
C ASN A 454 -34.65 -14.58 -4.08
N ASN A 455 -34.25 -13.31 -4.27
CA ASN A 455 -33.57 -12.46 -3.28
C ASN A 455 -32.18 -12.91 -2.82
N GLU A 456 -31.60 -13.95 -3.42
CA GLU A 456 -30.25 -14.42 -3.14
C GLU A 456 -29.24 -13.88 -4.16
N LEU A 457 -28.01 -13.66 -3.70
CA LEU A 457 -26.90 -13.20 -4.53
C LEU A 457 -26.47 -14.32 -5.46
N HIS A 458 -26.36 -14.01 -6.75
CA HIS A 458 -25.72 -14.90 -7.72
C HIS A 458 -24.69 -14.14 -8.55
N LEU A 459 -23.43 -14.55 -8.43
CA LEU A 459 -22.33 -14.08 -9.25
C LEU A 459 -22.51 -14.60 -10.67
N LYS A 460 -22.36 -13.71 -11.67
CA LYS A 460 -22.43 -14.12 -13.06
C LYS A 460 -21.20 -14.97 -13.37
N THR A 461 -21.41 -16.15 -13.96
CA THR A 461 -20.32 -17.07 -14.37
C THR A 461 -19.36 -16.44 -15.38
N ASN A 462 -19.85 -15.50 -16.20
CA ASN A 462 -19.02 -14.71 -17.12
C ASN A 462 -18.43 -13.43 -16.48
N ASP A 463 -18.53 -13.21 -15.18
CA ASP A 463 -17.84 -12.08 -14.51
C ASP A 463 -16.38 -12.42 -14.21
N ASN A 464 -15.49 -11.44 -14.02
CA ASN A 464 -14.09 -11.70 -13.71
C ASN A 464 -13.90 -12.31 -12.32
N TYR A 465 -14.77 -11.99 -11.36
CA TYR A 465 -14.69 -12.56 -10.02
C TYR A 465 -14.99 -14.06 -10.01
N TYR A 466 -15.83 -14.57 -10.92
CA TYR A 466 -16.10 -16.01 -10.99
C TYR A 466 -14.83 -16.79 -11.37
N TYR A 467 -14.10 -16.31 -12.38
CA TYR A 467 -12.81 -16.88 -12.79
C TYR A 467 -11.76 -16.76 -11.68
N GLN A 468 -11.75 -15.64 -10.94
CA GLN A 468 -10.85 -15.49 -9.81
C GLN A 468 -11.13 -16.54 -8.73
N ILE A 469 -12.40 -16.76 -8.39
CA ILE A 469 -12.81 -17.71 -7.36
C ILE A 469 -12.53 -19.15 -7.78
N GLN A 470 -12.92 -19.54 -9.00
CA GLN A 470 -12.64 -20.87 -9.53
C GLN A 470 -11.13 -21.14 -9.59
N GLY A 471 -10.33 -20.13 -9.97
CA GLY A 471 -8.88 -20.24 -9.92
C GLY A 471 -8.33 -20.40 -8.50
N ALA A 472 -8.84 -19.65 -7.54
CA ALA A 472 -8.43 -19.78 -6.14
C ALA A 472 -8.80 -21.16 -5.57
N LEU A 473 -9.99 -21.70 -5.89
CA LEU A 473 -10.43 -23.02 -5.46
C LEU A 473 -9.58 -24.14 -6.06
N HIS A 474 -9.27 -24.06 -7.36
CA HIS A 474 -8.41 -25.03 -8.01
C HIS A 474 -7.00 -25.04 -7.39
N ILE A 475 -6.38 -23.86 -7.29
CA ILE A 475 -4.99 -23.71 -6.83
C ILE A 475 -4.82 -24.13 -5.36
N SER A 476 -5.79 -23.78 -4.50
CA SER A 476 -5.76 -24.16 -3.08
C SER A 476 -6.30 -25.56 -2.81
N ARG A 477 -6.81 -26.27 -3.83
CA ARG A 477 -7.45 -27.58 -3.73
C ARG A 477 -8.59 -27.63 -2.71
N ARG A 478 -9.37 -26.54 -2.66
CA ARG A 478 -10.52 -26.34 -1.76
C ARG A 478 -11.84 -26.52 -2.49
N ASP A 479 -12.90 -26.77 -1.75
CA ASP A 479 -14.18 -27.22 -2.32
C ASP A 479 -15.17 -26.09 -2.56
N TYR A 480 -15.12 -25.03 -1.77
CA TYR A 480 -16.05 -23.92 -1.91
C TYR A 480 -15.49 -22.58 -1.46
N CYS A 481 -16.08 -21.50 -1.97
CA CYS A 481 -15.77 -20.13 -1.59
C CYS A 481 -17.06 -19.38 -1.26
N TYR A 482 -17.08 -18.66 -0.14
CA TYR A 482 -18.10 -17.64 0.10
C TYR A 482 -17.69 -16.35 -0.59
N PHE A 483 -18.41 -16.01 -1.66
CA PHE A 483 -18.30 -14.72 -2.32
C PHE A 483 -19.22 -13.73 -1.62
N CYS A 484 -18.68 -12.64 -1.11
CA CYS A 484 -19.41 -11.67 -0.31
C CYS A 484 -19.33 -10.26 -0.90
N ILE A 485 -20.49 -9.60 -0.99
CA ILE A 485 -20.60 -8.17 -1.27
C ILE A 485 -21.07 -7.46 -0.01
N TRP A 486 -20.21 -6.54 0.45
CA TRP A 486 -20.46 -5.76 1.65
C TRP A 486 -20.61 -4.27 1.34
N THR A 487 -21.63 -3.64 1.93
CA THR A 487 -21.73 -2.19 2.06
C THR A 487 -22.06 -1.82 3.50
N PRO A 488 -21.90 -0.55 3.91
CA PRO A 488 -22.36 -0.11 5.22
C PRO A 488 -23.85 -0.35 5.48
N LYS A 489 -24.65 -0.65 4.44
CA LYS A 489 -26.09 -0.86 4.52
C LYS A 489 -26.50 -2.33 4.56
N GLY A 490 -25.55 -3.25 4.47
CA GLY A 490 -25.83 -4.68 4.56
C GLY A 490 -24.78 -5.53 3.85
N ILE A 491 -25.01 -6.84 3.92
CA ILE A 491 -24.13 -7.86 3.37
C ILE A 491 -24.98 -8.86 2.59
N LEU A 492 -24.49 -9.28 1.44
CA LEU A 492 -25.04 -10.39 0.67
C LEU A 492 -23.89 -11.33 0.29
N PHE A 493 -24.12 -12.63 0.30
CA PHE A 493 -23.10 -13.61 -0.05
C PHE A 493 -23.70 -14.79 -0.81
N GLU A 494 -22.84 -15.50 -1.52
CA GLU A 494 -23.15 -16.73 -2.27
C GLU A 494 -22.07 -17.78 -1.96
N LYS A 495 -22.48 -19.03 -1.76
CA LYS A 495 -21.56 -20.16 -1.69
C LYS A 495 -21.31 -20.70 -3.11
N ILE A 496 -20.10 -20.54 -3.61
CA ILE A 496 -19.68 -21.01 -4.93
C ILE A 496 -18.86 -22.28 -4.75
N LEU A 497 -19.25 -23.35 -5.42
CA LEU A 497 -18.52 -24.63 -5.40
C LEU A 497 -17.41 -24.66 -6.45
N ARG A 498 -16.38 -25.47 -6.22
CA ARG A 498 -15.34 -25.74 -7.22
C ARG A 498 -15.97 -26.42 -8.44
N ASP A 499 -15.65 -25.89 -9.61
CA ASP A 499 -16.12 -26.37 -10.90
C ASP A 499 -14.93 -26.78 -11.77
N ASP A 500 -14.50 -28.04 -11.57
CA ASP A 500 -13.35 -28.61 -12.28
C ASP A 500 -13.60 -28.72 -13.80
N ASN A 501 -14.86 -28.86 -14.22
CA ASN A 501 -15.23 -28.88 -15.64
C ASN A 501 -15.07 -27.49 -16.27
N PHE A 502 -15.51 -26.43 -15.59
CA PHE A 502 -15.30 -25.06 -16.03
C PHE A 502 -13.80 -24.71 -16.08
N TRP A 503 -13.03 -25.15 -15.09
CA TRP A 503 -11.58 -24.98 -15.07
C TRP A 503 -10.93 -25.61 -16.32
N ALA A 504 -11.14 -26.92 -16.53
CA ALA A 504 -10.51 -27.67 -17.62
C ALA A 504 -10.95 -27.18 -19.01
N SER A 505 -12.23 -26.82 -19.17
CA SER A 505 -12.77 -26.40 -20.47
C SER A 505 -12.50 -24.93 -20.81
N SER A 506 -12.61 -24.03 -19.83
CA SER A 506 -12.72 -22.58 -20.08
C SER A 506 -11.54 -21.78 -19.56
N MET A 507 -10.79 -22.28 -18.58
CA MET A 507 -9.71 -21.54 -17.93
C MET A 507 -8.32 -22.07 -18.28
N GLU A 508 -8.04 -23.33 -17.97
CA GLU A 508 -6.70 -23.91 -18.07
C GLU A 508 -6.06 -23.73 -19.45
N PRO A 509 -6.72 -24.04 -20.59
CA PRO A 509 -6.08 -23.92 -21.90
C PRO A 509 -5.67 -22.48 -22.21
N GLN A 510 -6.48 -21.51 -21.80
CA GLN A 510 -6.22 -20.09 -22.06
C GLN A 510 -5.10 -19.54 -21.17
N LEU A 511 -5.08 -19.92 -19.90
CA LEU A 511 -4.05 -19.51 -18.95
C LEU A 511 -2.69 -20.12 -19.32
N SER A 512 -2.65 -21.41 -19.63
CA SER A 512 -1.45 -22.13 -20.03
C SER A 512 -0.89 -21.56 -21.34
N SER A 513 -1.75 -21.33 -22.34
CA SER A 513 -1.33 -20.70 -23.60
C SER A 513 -0.77 -19.29 -23.38
N PHE A 514 -1.45 -18.45 -22.59
CA PHE A 514 -0.99 -17.09 -22.31
C PHE A 514 0.37 -17.06 -21.59
N TYR A 515 0.56 -17.96 -20.62
CA TYR A 515 1.83 -18.03 -19.90
C TYR A 515 2.98 -18.51 -20.80
N MET A 516 2.80 -19.67 -21.44
CA MET A 516 3.85 -20.36 -22.20
C MET A 516 4.23 -19.66 -23.50
N ASN A 517 3.30 -18.96 -24.14
CA ASN A 517 3.52 -18.33 -25.44
C ASN A 517 3.76 -16.82 -25.35
N ASN A 518 3.42 -16.17 -24.23
CA ASN A 518 3.52 -14.72 -24.13
C ASN A 518 4.29 -14.27 -22.88
N MET A 519 3.81 -14.55 -21.67
CA MET A 519 4.40 -14.02 -20.43
C MET A 519 5.82 -14.56 -20.16
N ILE A 520 6.06 -15.86 -20.38
CA ILE A 520 7.36 -16.48 -20.09
C ILE A 520 8.50 -15.89 -20.94
N LEU A 521 8.20 -15.40 -22.16
CA LEU A 521 9.20 -14.81 -23.05
C LEU A 521 9.80 -13.54 -22.44
N GLU A 522 8.97 -12.72 -21.81
CA GLU A 522 9.40 -11.50 -21.14
C GLU A 522 10.14 -11.78 -19.82
N LEU A 523 9.86 -12.93 -19.18
CA LEU A 523 10.54 -13.37 -17.96
C LEU A 523 11.94 -13.93 -18.21
N ILE A 524 12.15 -14.66 -19.31
CA ILE A 524 13.47 -15.25 -19.65
C ILE A 524 14.36 -14.31 -20.47
N ASP A 525 13.74 -13.36 -21.17
CA ASP A 525 14.41 -12.39 -22.03
C ASP A 525 13.61 -11.09 -22.11
N SER A 526 13.78 -10.26 -21.07
CA SER A 526 13.08 -9.00 -20.97
C SER A 526 13.48 -8.04 -22.09
N ARG A 527 12.49 -7.63 -22.89
CA ARG A 527 12.63 -6.50 -23.80
C ARG A 527 12.44 -5.17 -23.09
N TYR A 528 11.61 -5.15 -22.06
CA TYR A 528 11.35 -3.96 -21.28
C TYR A 528 12.62 -3.38 -20.66
N GLU A 529 13.46 -4.22 -20.05
CA GLU A 529 14.74 -3.81 -19.45
C GLU A 529 15.73 -3.27 -20.50
N ARG A 530 15.61 -3.72 -21.75
CA ARG A 530 16.42 -3.26 -22.89
C ARG A 530 15.85 -2.01 -23.58
N GLY A 531 14.74 -1.45 -23.08
CA GLY A 531 14.06 -0.31 -23.69
C GLY A 531 13.35 -0.64 -25.01
N LEU A 532 13.07 -1.92 -25.26
CA LEU A 532 12.40 -2.41 -26.47
C LEU A 532 10.90 -2.71 -26.19
N PRO A 533 10.03 -2.66 -27.21
CA PRO A 533 8.61 -3.02 -27.05
C PRO A 533 8.45 -4.50 -26.68
N ILE A 534 7.56 -4.76 -25.71
CA ILE A 534 7.23 -6.13 -25.24
C ILE A 534 6.60 -6.93 -26.40
N ARG A 535 6.96 -8.21 -26.49
CA ARG A 535 6.43 -9.13 -27.52
C ARG A 535 4.94 -9.40 -27.30
N ASP A 536 4.20 -9.47 -28.40
CA ASP A 536 2.80 -9.92 -28.35
C ASP A 536 2.65 -11.44 -28.18
N GLY A 537 3.74 -12.20 -28.34
CA GLY A 537 3.77 -13.66 -28.21
C GLY A 537 4.59 -14.32 -29.30
N LEU A 538 4.64 -15.65 -29.26
CA LEU A 538 4.99 -16.50 -30.41
C LEU A 538 3.80 -16.70 -31.34
#